data_AF-A0A1N6ILG1-F1
#
_entry.id   AF-A0A1N6ILG1-F1
#
_cell.length_a   1.000
_cell.length_b   1.000
_cell.length_c   1.000
_cell.angle_alpha   90.00
_cell.angle_beta   90.00
_cell.angle_gamma   90.00
#
_symmetry.space_group_name_H-M   'P 1'
#
loop_
_entity.id
_entity.type
_entity.pdbx_description
1 polymer ?
#
loop_
_entity_poly.entity_id
_entity_poly.type
_entity_poly.pdbx_seq_one_letter_code
_entity_poly.pdbx_strand_id
1 'polypeptide(L)'
;MGCGMSLDKFTHMFLGAALGCAVACGSAFAITANPNVSIGKPLYVAGDVANYLNPLAYTDGKLDSNQITIVNDFALNVGVGPKKLFVTWDTRGDEAWASQDYVYAQGCLHNVSIGSTLQNFKIMTSANSTNGVDGDWQIAAEIGESGAASRGIAIDFEGMSWFRILASTPAIYLEEVSAYDISDGGDDTWFFMGTSITQMGMKQFAVDSNFSQLIHARYPDYYPAMIRGGIACVASQGVADALKYYAEYAGNVKYWAIEMGTNDAWVGNDYTVEQFTRNMQMIIDTAKAHGITPIIARMIATNPAYSGWQVPQEFLDAIDKLVKDNNLMPGPDFYNFFLAHPELISEDGVHPANPLGGQAMHRLWAEAVAPLYKNKKAEPVIGSKAPGTTAITAPKMHKMHVAMPQVKVDGRSISIARVNEPVTVTIVDLTGHIVWNGRVGQSTEGSLESSHLLSAIPAGNYIVKVRGATTSYKVRISIR
;
A
#
# COMPACT_ATOMS: atom_id res chain seq x y z
N MET A 1 16.84 74.45 45.60
CA MET A 1 16.13 73.51 44.71
C MET A 1 16.04 72.20 45.47
N GLY A 2 14.82 71.84 45.85
CA GLY A 2 14.51 70.95 46.97
C GLY A 2 14.82 69.49 46.67
N CYS A 3 15.56 68.89 47.59
CA CYS A 3 15.90 67.49 47.64
C CYS A 3 14.81 66.72 48.39
N GLY A 4 14.38 65.59 47.83
CA GLY A 4 14.06 64.38 48.60
C GLY A 4 12.61 64.11 48.98
N MET A 5 12.35 62.80 49.11
CA MET A 5 11.13 62.07 49.49
C MET A 5 10.14 61.83 48.34
N SER A 6 9.60 60.63 48.10
CA SER A 6 9.62 59.35 48.82
C SER A 6 9.33 58.21 47.85
N LEU A 7 9.91 57.05 48.16
CA LEU A 7 9.57 55.74 47.64
C LEU A 7 8.12 55.39 48.04
N ASP A 8 7.26 54.99 47.09
CA ASP A 8 6.42 53.79 47.23
C ASP A 8 5.57 53.48 45.97
N LYS A 9 5.67 52.21 45.55
CA LYS A 9 4.64 51.32 44.96
C LYS A 9 3.79 51.83 43.80
N PHE A 10 4.06 51.28 42.61
CA PHE A 10 3.16 50.42 41.82
C PHE A 10 3.85 50.12 40.48
N THR A 11 4.54 48.98 40.39
CA THR A 11 5.08 48.48 39.12
C THR A 11 4.01 47.62 38.45
N HIS A 12 3.20 48.25 37.61
CA HIS A 12 2.46 47.52 36.57
C HIS A 12 2.72 48.19 35.22
N MET A 13 2.94 47.30 34.26
CA MET A 13 2.57 47.40 32.85
C MET A 13 3.74 47.54 31.87
N PHE A 14 3.80 46.51 31.01
CA PHE A 14 4.61 46.34 29.80
C PHE A 14 6.10 46.05 29.97
N LEU A 15 6.44 44.76 29.96
CA LEU A 15 7.31 44.23 28.90
C LEU A 15 7.02 42.74 28.70
N GLY A 16 6.74 42.40 27.44
CA GLY A 16 6.19 41.12 27.02
C GLY A 16 7.11 39.94 27.31
N ALA A 17 6.47 38.85 27.76
CA ALA A 17 7.07 37.55 27.91
C ALA A 17 7.53 37.01 26.55
N ALA A 18 8.81 37.22 26.24
CA ALA A 18 9.54 36.36 25.32
C ALA A 18 10.03 35.14 26.11
N LEU A 19 9.28 34.03 26.02
CA LEU A 19 9.77 32.65 26.04
C LEU A 19 8.53 31.73 26.14
N GLY A 20 8.13 31.17 25.00
CA GLY A 20 6.96 30.30 24.95
C GLY A 20 6.56 29.85 23.55
N CYS A 21 7.51 29.63 22.64
CA CYS A 21 7.27 28.81 21.45
C CYS A 21 7.83 27.42 21.71
N ALA A 22 7.19 26.71 22.64
CA ALA A 22 7.30 25.27 22.69
C ALA A 22 6.55 24.72 21.48
N VAL A 23 7.35 24.24 20.53
CA VAL A 23 7.05 23.23 19.51
C VAL A 23 5.77 22.44 19.84
N ALA A 24 4.65 22.89 19.30
CA ALA A 24 3.49 22.02 19.09
C ALA A 24 3.78 21.18 17.85
N CYS A 25 4.74 20.25 17.97
CA CYS A 25 4.77 19.10 17.08
C CYS A 25 3.45 18.38 17.33
N GLY A 26 2.51 18.50 16.39
CA GLY A 26 1.29 17.72 16.40
C GLY A 26 1.66 16.27 16.67
N SER A 27 1.10 15.72 17.73
CA SER A 27 1.21 14.30 18.08
C SER A 27 0.84 13.51 16.83
N ALA A 28 1.83 12.94 16.15
CA ALA A 28 1.60 12.03 15.05
C ALA A 28 0.90 10.81 15.65
N PHE A 29 -0.43 10.77 15.57
CA PHE A 29 -1.21 9.60 15.95
C PHE A 29 -0.66 8.42 15.13
N ALA A 30 -0.09 7.44 15.83
CA ALA A 30 0.29 6.18 15.20
C ALA A 30 -0.98 5.53 14.66
N ILE A 31 -0.93 5.00 13.44
CA ILE A 31 -2.05 4.22 12.89
C ILE A 31 -2.41 3.09 13.88
N THR A 32 -3.70 2.91 14.12
CA THR A 32 -4.21 1.70 14.76
C THR A 32 -4.31 0.60 13.71
N ALA A 33 -3.78 -0.58 14.04
CA ALA A 33 -3.84 -1.73 13.16
C ALA A 33 -5.29 -2.16 12.92
N ASN A 34 -5.59 -2.50 11.67
CA ASN A 34 -6.84 -3.15 11.27
C ASN A 34 -6.49 -4.58 10.78
N PRO A 35 -6.47 -5.60 11.66
CA PRO A 35 -6.14 -6.96 11.24
C PRO A 35 -7.02 -7.43 10.08
N ASN A 36 -6.41 -7.99 9.02
CA ASN A 36 -7.17 -8.63 7.95
C ASN A 36 -7.61 -10.03 8.41
N VAL A 37 -8.92 -10.22 8.59
CA VAL A 37 -9.53 -11.45 9.11
C VAL A 37 -10.06 -12.37 8.01
N SER A 38 -10.00 -11.94 6.74
CA SER A 38 -10.39 -12.75 5.58
C SER A 38 -9.23 -13.53 4.96
N ILE A 39 -7.98 -13.15 5.21
CA ILE A 39 -6.83 -13.78 4.54
C ILE A 39 -6.83 -15.29 4.71
N GLY A 40 -6.76 -16.00 3.58
CA GLY A 40 -6.73 -17.46 3.53
C GLY A 40 -8.04 -18.13 3.98
N LYS A 41 -9.16 -17.40 3.94
CA LYS A 41 -10.51 -17.94 4.15
C LYS A 41 -11.16 -18.27 2.81
N PRO A 42 -11.88 -19.41 2.69
CA PRO A 42 -12.53 -19.77 1.45
C PRO A 42 -13.73 -18.86 1.18
N LEU A 43 -13.83 -18.37 -0.06
CA LEU A 43 -15.04 -17.70 -0.56
C LEU A 43 -16.15 -18.74 -0.85
N TYR A 44 -17.34 -18.49 -0.31
CA TYR A 44 -18.55 -19.25 -0.62
C TYR A 44 -19.35 -18.50 -1.68
N VAL A 45 -19.81 -19.20 -2.72
CA VAL A 45 -20.63 -18.65 -3.80
C VAL A 45 -21.92 -19.46 -3.88
N ALA A 46 -23.06 -18.78 -3.67
CA ALA A 46 -24.38 -19.40 -3.66
C ALA A 46 -24.50 -20.67 -2.78
N GLY A 47 -23.74 -20.75 -1.68
CA GLY A 47 -23.80 -21.84 -0.70
C GLY A 47 -22.75 -22.94 -0.91
N ASP A 48 -22.07 -22.95 -2.06
CA ASP A 48 -20.97 -23.85 -2.34
C ASP A 48 -19.65 -23.15 -2.05
N VAL A 49 -18.68 -23.87 -1.46
CA VAL A 49 -17.28 -23.44 -1.54
C VAL A 49 -16.95 -23.37 -3.02
N ALA A 50 -16.37 -22.27 -3.49
CA ALA A 50 -15.95 -22.15 -4.87
C ALA A 50 -14.86 -23.22 -5.18
N ASN A 51 -15.24 -24.47 -5.47
CA ASN A 51 -14.29 -25.59 -5.57
C ASN A 51 -13.63 -25.67 -6.96
N TYR A 52 -14.23 -25.02 -7.96
CA TYR A 52 -13.70 -24.93 -9.33
C TYR A 52 -12.71 -23.77 -9.52
N LEU A 53 -12.58 -22.90 -8.52
CA LEU A 53 -11.74 -21.70 -8.50
C LEU A 53 -10.97 -21.81 -7.21
N ASN A 54 -9.63 -21.87 -7.18
CA ASN A 54 -8.88 -21.92 -5.91
C ASN A 54 -9.55 -21.02 -4.83
N PRO A 55 -10.26 -21.55 -3.81
CA PRO A 55 -11.24 -20.77 -3.05
C PRO A 55 -10.58 -19.72 -2.14
N LEU A 56 -9.28 -19.87 -1.92
CA LEU A 56 -8.45 -18.94 -1.16
C LEU A 56 -7.90 -17.80 -2.03
N ALA A 57 -8.05 -17.91 -3.36
CA ALA A 57 -7.47 -16.97 -4.30
C ALA A 57 -8.09 -15.58 -4.17
N TYR A 58 -9.40 -15.52 -3.90
CA TYR A 58 -10.15 -14.26 -3.67
C TYR A 58 -9.90 -13.60 -2.32
N THR A 59 -9.05 -14.19 -1.48
CA THR A 59 -8.69 -13.71 -0.14
C THR A 59 -7.18 -13.84 0.14
N ASP A 60 -6.33 -14.02 -0.88
CA ASP A 60 -4.89 -14.15 -0.69
C ASP A 60 -4.14 -12.81 -0.78
N GLY A 61 -4.88 -11.72 -1.00
CA GLY A 61 -4.35 -10.38 -1.15
C GLY A 61 -3.61 -10.16 -2.47
N LYS A 62 -3.82 -11.02 -3.47
CA LYS A 62 -3.27 -10.87 -4.82
C LYS A 62 -4.39 -10.72 -5.83
N LEU A 63 -4.35 -9.60 -6.55
CA LEU A 63 -5.14 -9.48 -7.76
C LEU A 63 -4.50 -10.32 -8.87
N ASP A 64 -5.02 -11.53 -9.05
CA ASP A 64 -4.70 -12.36 -10.18
C ASP A 64 -5.83 -12.25 -11.20
N SER A 65 -5.52 -11.64 -12.35
CA SER A 65 -6.45 -11.48 -13.47
C SER A 65 -7.02 -12.80 -14.03
N ASN A 66 -6.50 -13.96 -13.62
CA ASN A 66 -7.05 -15.27 -13.97
C ASN A 66 -8.14 -15.76 -13.00
N GLN A 67 -8.32 -15.07 -11.86
CA GLN A 67 -9.39 -15.32 -10.90
C GLN A 67 -10.62 -14.53 -11.34
N ILE A 68 -11.47 -15.16 -12.15
CA ILE A 68 -12.68 -14.53 -12.64
C ILE A 68 -13.85 -15.41 -12.23
N THR A 69 -14.73 -14.86 -11.40
CA THR A 69 -16.03 -15.46 -11.13
C THR A 69 -17.14 -14.46 -11.37
N ILE A 70 -18.23 -14.96 -11.95
CA ILE A 70 -19.48 -14.23 -12.08
C ILE A 70 -20.27 -14.50 -10.80
N VAL A 71 -20.48 -13.47 -9.99
CA VAL A 71 -21.12 -13.62 -8.68
C VAL A 71 -22.12 -12.50 -8.44
N ASN A 72 -23.28 -12.89 -7.94
CA ASN A 72 -24.26 -11.98 -7.32
C ASN A 72 -24.53 -12.34 -5.86
N ASP A 73 -23.97 -13.46 -5.38
CA ASP A 73 -24.23 -14.00 -4.06
C ASP A 73 -22.97 -14.72 -3.55
N PHE A 74 -22.26 -14.07 -2.62
CA PHE A 74 -21.05 -14.61 -2.04
C PHE A 74 -20.88 -14.24 -0.57
N ALA A 75 -20.22 -15.12 0.18
CA ALA A 75 -20.08 -15.01 1.62
C ALA A 75 -18.71 -15.47 2.11
N LEU A 76 -18.32 -14.95 3.27
CA LEU A 76 -17.07 -15.30 3.95
C LEU A 76 -17.34 -15.54 5.43
N ASN A 77 -16.76 -16.64 5.94
CA ASN A 77 -16.68 -16.92 7.36
C ASN A 77 -15.34 -16.41 7.90
N VAL A 78 -15.38 -15.40 8.76
CA VAL A 78 -14.18 -14.83 9.39
C VAL A 78 -13.80 -15.53 10.70
N GLY A 79 -14.63 -16.47 11.18
CA GLY A 79 -14.46 -17.18 12.44
C GLY A 79 -15.16 -16.46 13.59
N VAL A 80 -14.50 -16.35 14.75
CA VAL A 80 -14.99 -15.48 15.83
C VAL A 80 -14.86 -14.04 15.34
N GLY A 81 -15.99 -13.43 14.98
CA GLY A 81 -16.00 -12.11 14.37
C GLY A 81 -15.66 -10.98 15.35
N PRO A 82 -15.04 -9.90 14.84
CA PRO A 82 -14.85 -8.69 15.62
C PRO A 82 -16.18 -7.92 15.81
N LYS A 83 -16.15 -6.79 16.52
CA LYS A 83 -17.35 -5.96 16.71
C LYS A 83 -17.74 -5.17 15.47
N LYS A 84 -16.76 -4.78 14.66
CA LYS A 84 -16.96 -4.05 13.41
C LYS A 84 -16.01 -4.56 12.33
N LEU A 85 -16.51 -4.62 11.10
CA LEU A 85 -15.72 -4.97 9.93
C LEU A 85 -15.70 -3.81 8.94
N PHE A 86 -14.56 -3.63 8.28
CA PHE A 86 -14.46 -2.95 7.01
C PHE A 86 -14.37 -3.99 5.90
N VAL A 87 -15.43 -4.12 5.10
CA VAL A 87 -15.52 -5.09 4.00
C VAL A 87 -15.15 -4.37 2.71
N THR A 88 -14.15 -4.88 1.99
CA THR A 88 -13.75 -4.38 0.67
C THR A 88 -14.00 -5.43 -0.40
N TRP A 89 -14.25 -4.97 -1.62
CA TRP A 89 -14.27 -5.80 -2.80
C TRP A 89 -13.56 -5.09 -3.94
N ASP A 90 -12.94 -5.89 -4.79
CA ASP A 90 -12.36 -5.46 -6.05
C ASP A 90 -12.96 -6.31 -7.16
N THR A 91 -13.52 -5.62 -8.16
CA THR A 91 -13.92 -6.21 -9.41
C THR A 91 -12.98 -5.76 -10.53
N ARG A 92 -12.77 -6.64 -11.50
CA ARG A 92 -11.98 -6.34 -12.69
C ARG A 92 -12.67 -5.26 -13.50
N GLY A 93 -11.87 -4.26 -13.79
CA GLY A 93 -12.16 -3.15 -14.66
C GLY A 93 -10.89 -2.36 -14.71
N ASP A 94 -10.49 -1.93 -15.91
CA ASP A 94 -9.30 -1.12 -16.05
C ASP A 94 -9.42 0.13 -15.16
N GLU A 95 -10.60 0.75 -15.14
CA GLU A 95 -10.89 1.95 -14.38
C GLU A 95 -11.55 1.65 -13.03
N ALA A 96 -11.42 2.59 -12.09
CA ALA A 96 -12.11 2.52 -10.81
C ALA A 96 -13.62 2.84 -10.90
N TRP A 97 -14.08 3.46 -11.99
CA TRP A 97 -15.44 4.00 -12.15
C TRP A 97 -16.11 3.55 -13.45
N ALA A 98 -17.41 3.24 -13.39
CA ALA A 98 -18.19 2.54 -14.41
C ALA A 98 -18.53 3.39 -15.64
N SER A 99 -18.58 4.71 -15.50
CA SER A 99 -18.93 5.61 -16.61
C SER A 99 -18.49 7.05 -16.33
N GLN A 100 -18.56 7.86 -17.39
CA GLN A 100 -18.38 9.31 -17.33
C GLN A 100 -19.50 10.04 -16.57
N ASP A 101 -20.60 9.36 -16.23
CA ASP A 101 -21.67 9.95 -15.39
C ASP A 101 -21.18 10.18 -13.95
N TYR A 102 -20.14 9.46 -13.54
CA TYR A 102 -19.52 9.59 -12.22
C TYR A 102 -18.33 10.55 -12.25
N VAL A 103 -17.32 10.23 -13.06
CA VAL A 103 -16.11 11.05 -13.18
C VAL A 103 -15.82 11.26 -14.66
N TYR A 104 -15.79 12.52 -15.09
CA TYR A 104 -15.48 12.87 -16.46
C TYR A 104 -13.96 12.88 -16.69
N ALA A 105 -13.47 12.09 -17.64
CA ALA A 105 -12.11 12.22 -18.18
C ALA A 105 -12.16 12.68 -19.63
N GLN A 106 -11.51 13.81 -19.90
CA GLN A 106 -11.43 14.37 -21.23
C GLN A 106 -10.58 13.47 -22.13
N GLY A 107 -11.08 13.18 -23.33
CA GLY A 107 -10.32 12.48 -24.38
C GLY A 107 -10.29 10.96 -24.27
N CYS A 108 -10.88 10.36 -23.22
CA CYS A 108 -10.93 8.90 -23.05
C CYS A 108 -12.35 8.43 -22.75
N LEU A 109 -12.81 7.43 -23.52
CA LEU A 109 -14.08 6.75 -23.26
C LEU A 109 -13.86 5.70 -22.17
N HIS A 110 -14.53 5.89 -21.04
CA HIS A 110 -14.61 4.91 -19.97
C HIS A 110 -15.52 3.75 -20.39
N ASN A 111 -14.94 2.72 -21.01
CA ASN A 111 -15.66 1.52 -21.43
C ASN A 111 -15.52 0.44 -20.36
N VAL A 112 -16.16 0.65 -19.22
CA VAL A 112 -16.25 -0.41 -18.22
C VAL A 112 -17.10 -1.53 -18.77
N SER A 113 -16.56 -2.76 -18.73
CA SER A 113 -17.28 -3.93 -19.20
C SER A 113 -18.61 -4.06 -18.44
N ILE A 114 -19.69 -4.39 -19.13
CA ILE A 114 -21.00 -4.62 -18.51
C ILE A 114 -20.80 -5.62 -17.35
N GLY A 115 -21.31 -5.28 -16.17
CA GLY A 115 -21.18 -6.12 -14.97
C GLY A 115 -19.83 -6.02 -14.24
N SER A 116 -18.96 -5.06 -14.57
CA SER A 116 -17.69 -4.85 -13.84
C SER A 116 -17.82 -4.11 -12.50
N THR A 117 -19.03 -3.80 -12.03
CA THR A 117 -19.29 -3.16 -10.74
C THR A 117 -20.47 -3.83 -10.06
N LEU A 118 -20.43 -3.98 -8.72
CA LEU A 118 -21.60 -4.41 -7.95
C LEU A 118 -22.65 -3.28 -7.92
N GLN A 119 -23.90 -3.65 -8.19
CA GLN A 119 -25.04 -2.72 -8.25
C GLN A 119 -26.15 -3.19 -7.32
N ASN A 120 -26.78 -2.25 -6.61
CA ASN A 120 -28.00 -2.48 -5.83
C ASN A 120 -27.90 -3.77 -4.99
N PHE A 121 -27.02 -3.75 -3.99
CA PHE A 121 -26.63 -4.91 -3.21
C PHE A 121 -26.75 -4.68 -1.71
N LYS A 122 -26.84 -5.78 -0.98
CA LYS A 122 -26.90 -5.80 0.48
C LYS A 122 -25.65 -6.47 1.02
N ILE A 123 -25.14 -5.91 2.12
CA ILE A 123 -24.20 -6.62 2.99
C ILE A 123 -25.01 -7.13 4.18
N MET A 124 -24.98 -8.44 4.36
CA MET A 124 -25.71 -9.14 5.41
C MET A 124 -24.76 -9.86 6.34
N THR A 125 -25.16 -10.07 7.59
CA THR A 125 -24.35 -10.76 8.60
C THR A 125 -25.13 -11.90 9.24
N SER A 126 -24.41 -12.92 9.71
CA SER A 126 -25.00 -14.06 10.41
C SER A 126 -24.03 -14.63 11.46
N ALA A 127 -24.58 -15.11 12.57
CA ALA A 127 -23.83 -15.80 13.62
C ALA A 127 -23.82 -17.33 13.44
N ASN A 128 -24.80 -17.88 12.69
CA ASN A 128 -25.10 -19.31 12.68
C ASN A 128 -25.19 -19.93 11.28
N SER A 129 -24.83 -19.20 10.21
CA SER A 129 -24.64 -19.80 8.89
C SER A 129 -23.53 -20.87 8.95
N THR A 130 -23.66 -21.89 8.12
CA THR A 130 -22.66 -22.94 7.92
C THR A 130 -22.09 -22.96 6.51
N ASN A 131 -22.78 -22.34 5.55
CA ASN A 131 -22.38 -22.37 4.14
C ASN A 131 -22.49 -21.03 3.40
N GLY A 132 -22.83 -19.94 4.10
CA GLY A 132 -22.96 -18.63 3.48
C GLY A 132 -24.32 -18.37 2.81
N VAL A 133 -25.30 -19.28 2.89
CA VAL A 133 -26.68 -19.07 2.41
C VAL A 133 -27.72 -19.42 3.48
N ASP A 134 -27.46 -20.44 4.28
CA ASP A 134 -28.29 -20.85 5.42
C ASP A 134 -28.12 -19.92 6.64
N GLY A 135 -28.87 -20.20 7.71
CA GLY A 135 -28.82 -19.42 8.95
C GLY A 135 -29.68 -18.17 8.94
N ASP A 136 -29.60 -17.42 10.03
CA ASP A 136 -30.35 -16.19 10.24
C ASP A 136 -29.51 -15.01 9.76
N TRP A 137 -29.97 -14.35 8.69
CA TRP A 137 -29.28 -13.20 8.08
C TRP A 137 -29.94 -11.89 8.47
N GLN A 138 -29.12 -10.91 8.84
CA GLN A 138 -29.52 -9.55 9.12
C GLN A 138 -28.86 -8.60 8.12
N ILE A 139 -29.59 -7.59 7.65
CA ILE A 139 -29.03 -6.57 6.76
C ILE A 139 -28.18 -5.62 7.60
N ALA A 140 -26.88 -5.55 7.30
CA ALA A 140 -25.95 -4.63 7.93
C ALA A 140 -25.73 -3.36 7.09
N ALA A 141 -25.84 -3.46 5.77
CA ALA A 141 -25.83 -2.31 4.87
C ALA A 141 -26.64 -2.58 3.59
N GLU A 142 -27.21 -1.52 3.02
CA GLU A 142 -27.85 -1.53 1.70
C GLU A 142 -27.21 -0.44 0.84
N ILE A 143 -26.70 -0.84 -0.31
CA ILE A 143 -25.97 0.02 -1.24
C ILE A 143 -26.77 0.04 -2.54
N GLY A 144 -27.13 1.24 -3.00
CA GLY A 144 -27.85 1.44 -4.25
C GLY A 144 -26.95 1.26 -5.48
N GLU A 145 -27.23 2.05 -6.52
CA GLU A 145 -26.37 2.12 -7.69
C GLU A 145 -24.95 2.56 -7.28
N SER A 146 -23.94 1.84 -7.75
CA SER A 146 -22.55 2.18 -7.49
C SER A 146 -21.74 2.13 -8.76
N GLY A 147 -21.17 3.28 -9.13
CA GLY A 147 -20.24 3.35 -10.23
C GLY A 147 -18.87 2.73 -9.95
N ALA A 148 -18.54 2.20 -8.77
CA ALA A 148 -17.15 1.86 -8.46
C ALA A 148 -16.83 0.36 -8.48
N ALA A 149 -15.71 0.03 -9.11
CA ALA A 149 -15.16 -1.33 -9.20
C ALA A 149 -14.34 -1.72 -7.97
N SER A 150 -13.98 -0.77 -7.11
CA SER A 150 -13.30 -1.01 -5.84
C SER A 150 -13.88 -0.07 -4.79
N ARG A 151 -14.34 -0.61 -3.67
CA ARG A 151 -14.87 0.15 -2.53
C ARG A 151 -14.67 -0.63 -1.24
N GLY A 152 -14.88 0.06 -0.12
CA GLY A 152 -15.00 -0.52 1.20
C GLY A 152 -16.19 0.03 1.94
N ILE A 153 -16.79 -0.77 2.83
CA ILE A 153 -17.94 -0.39 3.67
C ILE A 153 -17.70 -0.89 5.09
N ALA A 154 -17.91 0.00 6.08
CA ALA A 154 -17.92 -0.38 7.48
C ALA A 154 -19.28 -0.94 7.88
N ILE A 155 -19.31 -2.07 8.59
CA ILE A 155 -20.52 -2.72 9.10
C ILE A 155 -20.36 -3.11 10.57
N ASP A 156 -21.48 -3.12 11.30
CA ASP A 156 -21.55 -3.74 12.62
C ASP A 156 -21.51 -5.27 12.48
N PHE A 157 -20.75 -5.93 13.36
CA PHE A 157 -20.45 -7.35 13.27
C PHE A 157 -20.40 -8.07 14.63
N GLU A 158 -20.77 -7.38 15.71
CA GLU A 158 -20.73 -7.93 17.06
C GLU A 158 -21.56 -9.22 17.19
N GLY A 159 -20.91 -10.29 17.65
CA GLY A 159 -21.54 -11.61 17.80
C GLY A 159 -21.73 -12.38 16.50
N MET A 160 -21.28 -11.86 15.36
CA MET A 160 -21.39 -12.50 14.04
C MET A 160 -20.12 -13.27 13.68
N SER A 161 -20.22 -14.18 12.71
CA SER A 161 -19.09 -14.95 12.17
C SER A 161 -19.05 -14.94 10.65
N TRP A 162 -20.16 -14.59 10.00
CA TRP A 162 -20.29 -14.51 8.56
C TRP A 162 -20.75 -13.13 8.09
N PHE A 163 -20.20 -12.69 6.96
CA PHE A 163 -20.84 -11.69 6.12
C PHE A 163 -21.13 -12.26 4.73
N ARG A 164 -22.11 -11.67 4.06
CA ARG A 164 -22.57 -12.03 2.71
C ARG A 164 -22.89 -10.77 1.92
N ILE A 165 -22.46 -10.76 0.67
CA ILE A 165 -22.86 -9.74 -0.30
C ILE A 165 -23.86 -10.37 -1.25
N LEU A 166 -25.06 -9.79 -1.30
CA LEU A 166 -26.14 -10.20 -2.18
C LEU A 166 -26.52 -9.05 -3.10
N ALA A 167 -26.11 -9.14 -4.36
CA ALA A 167 -26.39 -8.17 -5.40
C ALA A 167 -27.61 -8.59 -6.25
N SER A 168 -28.38 -7.60 -6.69
CA SER A 168 -29.52 -7.81 -7.59
C SER A 168 -29.09 -8.27 -8.99
N THR A 169 -27.89 -7.87 -9.42
CA THR A 169 -27.27 -8.28 -10.68
C THR A 169 -25.86 -8.84 -10.45
N PRO A 170 -25.42 -9.83 -11.24
CA PRO A 170 -24.07 -10.37 -11.11
C PRO A 170 -22.98 -9.36 -11.47
N ALA A 171 -21.95 -9.29 -10.65
CA ALA A 171 -20.64 -8.79 -11.06
C ALA A 171 -19.93 -9.90 -11.84
N ILE A 172 -19.41 -9.58 -13.03
CA ILE A 172 -18.89 -10.56 -14.00
C ILE A 172 -17.39 -10.84 -13.77
N TYR A 173 -16.74 -10.06 -12.90
CA TYR A 173 -15.32 -10.19 -12.63
C TYR A 173 -14.95 -9.86 -11.18
N LEU A 174 -15.39 -10.63 -10.19
CA LEU A 174 -14.84 -10.47 -8.85
C LEU A 174 -13.37 -10.93 -8.82
N GLU A 175 -12.46 -10.10 -8.30
CA GLU A 175 -11.03 -10.39 -8.17
C GLU A 175 -10.62 -10.65 -6.72
N GLU A 176 -11.08 -9.82 -5.78
CA GLU A 176 -10.72 -9.96 -4.36
C GLU A 176 -11.86 -9.50 -3.47
N VAL A 177 -12.01 -10.14 -2.31
CA VAL A 177 -12.85 -9.68 -1.20
C VAL A 177 -12.00 -9.70 0.06
N SER A 178 -12.01 -8.62 0.82
CA SER A 178 -11.30 -8.56 2.09
C SER A 178 -12.16 -8.05 3.23
N ALA A 179 -11.85 -8.48 4.45
CA ALA A 179 -12.49 -8.02 5.67
C ALA A 179 -11.43 -7.66 6.71
N TYR A 180 -11.52 -6.45 7.24
CA TYR A 180 -10.59 -5.89 8.21
C TYR A 180 -11.32 -5.63 9.52
N ASP A 181 -10.76 -6.06 10.63
CA ASP A 181 -11.25 -5.71 11.96
C ASP A 181 -10.96 -4.22 12.23
N ILE A 182 -12.03 -3.44 12.39
CA ILE A 182 -11.96 -2.01 12.70
C ILE A 182 -12.56 -1.69 14.08
N SER A 183 -12.62 -2.69 14.98
CA SER A 183 -13.21 -2.56 16.31
C SER A 183 -12.47 -1.55 17.19
N ASP A 184 -11.15 -1.46 17.04
CA ASP A 184 -10.28 -0.56 17.79
C ASP A 184 -9.98 0.75 17.05
N GLY A 185 -10.66 0.99 15.93
CA GLY A 185 -10.43 2.11 15.03
C GLY A 185 -10.34 1.65 13.57
N GLY A 186 -10.65 2.53 12.62
CA GLY A 186 -10.62 2.23 11.18
C GLY A 186 -9.50 2.95 10.44
N ASP A 187 -8.41 3.29 11.14
CA ASP A 187 -7.42 4.24 10.65
C ASP A 187 -6.50 3.65 9.57
N ASP A 188 -6.31 2.34 9.48
CA ASP A 188 -5.48 1.72 8.43
C ASP A 188 -6.26 1.41 7.14
N THR A 189 -6.93 2.43 6.60
CA THR A 189 -7.76 2.35 5.37
C THR A 189 -7.35 3.42 4.36
N TRP A 190 -7.12 3.00 3.11
CA TRP A 190 -6.47 3.82 2.09
C TRP A 190 -7.25 3.80 0.78
N PHE A 191 -7.49 4.98 0.21
CA PHE A 191 -7.97 5.13 -1.15
C PHE A 191 -6.87 5.74 -2.03
N PHE A 192 -6.49 5.03 -3.08
CA PHE A 192 -5.48 5.47 -4.05
C PHE A 192 -6.14 6.20 -5.21
N MET A 193 -6.31 7.51 -5.05
CA MET A 193 -6.85 8.41 -6.05
C MET A 193 -5.79 8.73 -7.10
N GLY A 194 -6.14 8.64 -8.38
CA GLY A 194 -5.27 9.22 -9.39
C GLY A 194 -5.65 8.97 -10.83
N THR A 195 -4.65 9.09 -11.70
CA THR A 195 -4.82 9.08 -13.16
C THR A 195 -4.65 7.66 -13.75
N SER A 196 -4.37 7.56 -15.06
CA SER A 196 -3.93 6.31 -15.69
C SER A 196 -2.66 5.76 -15.05
N ILE A 197 -1.81 6.61 -14.46
CA ILE A 197 -0.59 6.18 -13.77
C ILE A 197 -0.96 5.37 -12.52
N THR A 198 -1.87 5.87 -11.68
CA THR A 198 -2.41 5.11 -10.54
C THR A 198 -3.20 3.90 -10.99
N GLN A 199 -4.01 4.02 -12.04
CA GLN A 199 -4.76 2.90 -12.61
C GLN A 199 -3.84 1.73 -13.00
N MET A 200 -2.81 2.01 -13.80
CA MET A 200 -1.88 1.00 -14.27
C MET A 200 -1.00 0.48 -13.13
N GLY A 201 -0.39 1.39 -12.37
CA GLY A 201 0.62 1.07 -11.37
C GLY A 201 0.09 0.48 -10.07
N MET A 202 -1.14 0.82 -9.67
CA MET A 202 -1.74 0.36 -8.41
C MET A 202 -2.91 -0.61 -8.60
N LYS A 203 -3.52 -0.66 -9.80
CA LYS A 203 -4.66 -1.57 -10.09
C LYS A 203 -4.31 -2.69 -11.06
N GLN A 204 -3.94 -2.37 -12.30
CA GLN A 204 -3.93 -3.34 -13.40
C GLN A 204 -2.78 -4.34 -13.37
N PHE A 205 -1.60 -3.95 -12.88
CA PHE A 205 -0.43 -4.84 -12.93
C PHE A 205 -0.44 -5.83 -11.77
N ALA A 206 -0.31 -7.12 -12.09
CA ALA A 206 0.02 -8.13 -11.10
C ALA A 206 1.46 -7.90 -10.61
N VAL A 207 1.61 -7.63 -9.32
CA VAL A 207 2.91 -7.37 -8.68
C VAL A 207 3.24 -8.45 -7.65
N ASP A 208 4.54 -8.72 -7.46
CA ASP A 208 5.01 -9.69 -6.47
C ASP A 208 4.61 -9.31 -5.04
N SER A 209 4.53 -8.01 -4.74
CA SER A 209 4.09 -7.48 -3.46
C SER A 209 3.42 -6.12 -3.65
N ASN A 210 2.18 -6.00 -3.19
CA ASN A 210 1.45 -4.73 -3.19
C ASN A 210 1.76 -3.89 -1.92
N PHE A 211 1.18 -2.70 -1.85
CA PHE A 211 1.40 -1.76 -0.74
C PHE A 211 1.07 -2.38 0.63
N SER A 212 -0.07 -3.08 0.78
CA SER A 212 -0.45 -3.72 2.05
C SER A 212 0.54 -4.79 2.47
N GLN A 213 0.95 -5.64 1.52
CA GLN A 213 1.92 -6.71 1.77
C GLN A 213 3.28 -6.13 2.17
N LEU A 214 3.70 -5.02 1.57
CA LEU A 214 4.95 -4.33 1.90
C LEU A 214 4.90 -3.67 3.29
N ILE A 215 3.77 -3.07 3.66
CA ILE A 215 3.56 -2.54 5.02
C ILE A 215 3.56 -3.68 6.04
N HIS A 216 2.79 -4.74 5.80
CA HIS A 216 2.72 -5.92 6.67
C HIS A 216 4.07 -6.59 6.86
N ALA A 217 4.82 -6.74 5.78
CA ALA A 217 6.18 -7.27 5.82
C ALA A 217 7.08 -6.44 6.74
N ARG A 218 6.92 -5.11 6.77
CA ARG A 218 7.72 -4.23 7.63
C ARG A 218 7.17 -4.11 9.06
N TYR A 219 5.86 -4.17 9.22
CA TYR A 219 5.12 -3.99 10.46
C TYR A 219 4.05 -5.09 10.56
N PRO A 220 4.40 -6.27 11.13
CA PRO A 220 3.56 -7.47 11.05
C PRO A 220 2.14 -7.34 11.63
N ASP A 221 1.90 -6.39 12.52
CA ASP A 221 0.57 -6.18 13.09
C ASP A 221 -0.37 -5.43 12.13
N TYR A 222 0.16 -4.86 11.04
CA TYR A 222 -0.57 -3.99 10.13
C TYR A 222 -0.79 -4.69 8.79
N TYR A 223 -2.01 -4.58 8.26
CA TYR A 223 -2.32 -5.00 6.91
C TYR A 223 -3.34 -4.01 6.34
N PRO A 224 -2.87 -2.90 5.75
CA PRO A 224 -3.74 -1.80 5.33
C PRO A 224 -4.83 -2.25 4.36
N ALA A 225 -6.03 -1.72 4.49
CA ALA A 225 -7.04 -1.86 3.44
C ALA A 225 -6.71 -0.93 2.27
N MET A 226 -6.64 -1.48 1.05
CA MET A 226 -6.39 -0.73 -0.18
C MET A 226 -7.63 -0.68 -1.05
N ILE A 227 -8.15 0.52 -1.30
CA ILE A 227 -9.19 0.79 -2.28
C ILE A 227 -8.56 1.50 -3.48
N ARG A 228 -8.88 1.06 -4.69
CA ARG A 228 -8.21 1.49 -5.92
C ARG A 228 -9.07 2.51 -6.65
N GLY A 229 -8.52 3.69 -6.94
CA GLY A 229 -9.25 4.85 -7.43
C GLY A 229 -8.73 5.47 -8.73
N GLY A 230 -7.80 4.80 -9.43
CA GLY A 230 -7.20 5.32 -10.67
C GLY A 230 -8.17 5.39 -11.85
N ILE A 231 -8.10 6.47 -12.63
CA ILE A 231 -8.93 6.73 -13.81
C ILE A 231 -8.08 7.23 -14.96
N ALA A 232 -8.17 6.59 -16.12
CA ALA A 232 -7.45 7.00 -17.31
C ALA A 232 -7.81 8.43 -17.73
N CYS A 233 -6.81 9.22 -18.10
CA CYS A 233 -6.95 10.56 -18.70
C CYS A 233 -7.66 11.61 -17.84
N VAL A 234 -8.03 11.29 -16.60
CA VAL A 234 -8.68 12.26 -15.71
C VAL A 234 -7.68 13.37 -15.36
N ALA A 235 -8.11 14.61 -15.53
CA ALA A 235 -7.40 15.78 -15.02
C ALA A 235 -7.98 16.17 -13.65
N SER A 236 -7.30 17.06 -12.92
CA SER A 236 -7.79 17.55 -11.62
C SER A 236 -9.21 18.11 -11.66
N GLN A 237 -9.62 18.68 -12.80
CA GLN A 237 -10.97 19.21 -13.00
C GLN A 237 -12.05 18.12 -12.96
N GLY A 238 -11.84 16.99 -13.64
CA GLY A 238 -12.78 15.89 -13.65
C GLY A 238 -13.00 15.32 -12.25
N VAL A 239 -11.95 15.26 -11.43
CA VAL A 239 -12.05 14.87 -10.02
C VAL A 239 -12.78 15.92 -9.20
N ALA A 240 -12.45 17.20 -9.37
CA ALA A 240 -13.09 18.30 -8.66
C ALA A 240 -14.61 18.35 -8.89
N ASP A 241 -15.06 18.17 -10.14
CA ASP A 241 -16.47 18.16 -10.50
C ASP A 241 -17.22 16.94 -9.92
N ALA A 242 -16.48 15.87 -9.62
CA ALA A 242 -17.00 14.59 -9.14
C ALA A 242 -16.84 14.37 -7.62
N LEU A 243 -16.40 15.37 -6.85
CA LEU A 243 -16.09 15.21 -5.42
C LEU A 243 -17.22 14.62 -4.57
N LYS A 244 -18.48 14.86 -4.95
CA LYS A 244 -19.65 14.23 -4.30
C LYS A 244 -19.58 12.70 -4.33
N TYR A 245 -19.10 12.11 -5.42
CA TYR A 245 -18.99 10.66 -5.56
C TYR A 245 -17.78 10.13 -4.81
N TYR A 246 -16.66 10.86 -4.80
CA TYR A 246 -15.50 10.50 -3.97
C TYR A 246 -15.85 10.51 -2.47
N ALA A 247 -16.61 11.51 -2.02
CA ALA A 247 -17.14 11.58 -0.66
C ALA A 247 -18.08 10.41 -0.34
N GLU A 248 -18.91 9.98 -1.29
CA GLU A 248 -19.82 8.86 -1.08
C GLU A 248 -19.11 7.49 -1.13
N TYR A 249 -18.16 7.31 -2.06
CA TYR A 249 -17.60 5.99 -2.37
C TYR A 249 -16.28 5.70 -1.69
N ALA A 250 -15.53 6.75 -1.36
CA ALA A 250 -14.24 6.69 -0.69
C ALA A 250 -14.17 7.64 0.51
N GLY A 251 -15.31 8.14 1.01
CA GLY A 251 -15.35 9.03 2.17
C GLY A 251 -15.25 8.35 3.54
N ASN A 252 -15.17 7.02 3.55
CA ASN A 252 -15.14 6.18 4.75
C ASN A 252 -13.77 5.52 4.99
N VAL A 253 -12.72 6.02 4.32
CA VAL A 253 -11.33 5.65 4.60
C VAL A 253 -10.64 6.73 5.41
N LYS A 254 -9.48 6.42 5.98
CA LYS A 254 -8.66 7.37 6.72
C LYS A 254 -7.75 8.22 5.84
N TYR A 255 -7.25 7.64 4.75
CA TYR A 255 -6.24 8.28 3.91
C TYR A 255 -6.66 8.32 2.44
N TRP A 256 -6.47 9.49 1.82
CA TRP A 256 -6.44 9.61 0.37
C TRP A 256 -4.99 9.74 -0.07
N ALA A 257 -4.48 8.72 -0.74
CA ALA A 257 -3.19 8.73 -1.42
C ALA A 257 -3.41 9.24 -2.85
N ILE A 258 -2.92 10.45 -3.14
CA ILE A 258 -3.29 11.21 -4.34
C ILE A 258 -2.09 11.30 -5.28
N GLU A 259 -2.26 10.83 -6.52
CA GLU A 259 -1.39 11.11 -7.67
C GLU A 259 -2.21 11.83 -8.73
N MET A 260 -1.82 13.05 -9.10
CA MET A 260 -2.58 13.88 -10.05
C MET A 260 -1.65 14.87 -10.74
N GLY A 261 -2.09 15.42 -11.88
CA GLY A 261 -1.46 16.55 -12.54
C GLY A 261 -0.84 16.24 -13.89
N THR A 262 -0.52 14.97 -14.20
CA THR A 262 0.09 14.61 -15.49
C THR A 262 -0.80 15.00 -16.68
N ASN A 263 -2.11 14.81 -16.58
CA ASN A 263 -3.07 15.19 -17.62
C ASN A 263 -3.32 16.70 -17.65
N ASP A 264 -3.26 17.38 -16.51
CA ASP A 264 -3.32 18.84 -16.43
C ASP A 264 -2.09 19.48 -17.11
N ALA A 265 -0.91 18.90 -16.90
CA ALA A 265 0.36 19.34 -17.46
C ALA A 265 0.61 18.89 -18.90
N TRP A 266 -0.28 18.08 -19.47
CA TRP A 266 -0.08 17.47 -20.78
C TRP A 266 -0.01 18.52 -21.89
N VAL A 267 1.01 18.42 -22.75
CA VAL A 267 1.17 19.31 -23.91
C VAL A 267 -0.01 19.12 -24.87
N GLY A 268 -0.85 20.15 -25.00
CA GLY A 268 -2.05 20.13 -25.83
C GLY A 268 -3.37 20.24 -25.07
N ASN A 269 -3.34 20.29 -23.74
CA ASN A 269 -4.50 20.65 -22.92
C ASN A 269 -4.45 22.14 -22.50
N ASP A 270 -5.61 22.73 -22.25
CA ASP A 270 -5.77 24.15 -21.87
C ASP A 270 -5.75 24.40 -20.35
N TYR A 271 -5.32 23.41 -19.55
CA TYR A 271 -5.27 23.55 -18.09
C TYR A 271 -4.09 24.45 -17.67
N THR A 272 -4.38 25.44 -16.82
CA THR A 272 -3.34 26.29 -16.23
C THR A 272 -2.92 25.77 -14.85
N VAL A 273 -1.72 26.14 -14.41
CA VAL A 273 -1.23 25.83 -13.05
C VAL A 273 -2.18 26.36 -11.98
N GLU A 274 -2.79 27.53 -12.20
CA GLU A 274 -3.76 28.09 -11.27
C GLU A 274 -5.05 27.26 -11.20
N GLN A 275 -5.54 26.75 -12.34
CA GLN A 275 -6.71 25.85 -12.36
C GLN A 275 -6.39 24.54 -11.63
N PHE A 276 -5.25 23.93 -11.94
CA PHE A 276 -4.77 22.72 -11.26
C PHE A 276 -4.66 22.94 -9.74
N THR A 277 -4.04 24.05 -9.32
CA THR A 277 -3.87 24.37 -7.89
C THR A 277 -5.21 24.54 -7.18
N ARG A 278 -6.17 25.25 -7.80
CA ARG A 278 -7.52 25.40 -7.24
C ARG A 278 -8.24 24.04 -7.11
N ASN A 279 -8.15 23.21 -8.14
CA ASN A 279 -8.79 21.90 -8.14
C ASN A 279 -8.21 20.97 -7.08
N MET A 280 -6.88 20.92 -6.96
CA MET A 280 -6.22 20.16 -5.91
C MET A 280 -6.57 20.68 -4.50
N GLN A 281 -6.72 22.00 -4.31
CA GLN A 281 -7.19 22.54 -3.04
C GLN A 281 -8.61 22.07 -2.71
N MET A 282 -9.54 22.05 -3.68
CA MET A 282 -10.89 21.51 -3.46
C MET A 282 -10.86 20.03 -3.04
N ILE A 283 -10.00 19.21 -3.67
CA ILE A 283 -9.81 17.80 -3.30
C ILE A 283 -9.30 17.68 -1.86
N ILE A 284 -8.31 18.48 -1.47
CA ILE A 284 -7.76 18.51 -0.09
C ILE A 284 -8.84 18.91 0.91
N ASP A 285 -9.62 19.95 0.60
CA ASP A 285 -10.65 20.48 1.48
C ASP A 285 -11.78 19.46 1.68
N THR A 286 -12.22 18.77 0.62
CA THR A 286 -13.18 17.67 0.73
C THR A 286 -12.64 16.52 1.56
N ALA A 287 -11.39 16.10 1.35
CA ALA A 287 -10.79 15.05 2.18
C ALA A 287 -10.85 15.43 3.67
N LYS A 288 -10.36 16.63 4.01
CA LYS A 288 -10.34 17.14 5.39
C LYS A 288 -11.74 17.26 5.99
N ALA A 289 -12.72 17.72 5.21
CA ALA A 289 -14.12 17.84 5.65
C ALA A 289 -14.74 16.48 6.03
N HIS A 290 -14.25 15.39 5.44
CA HIS A 290 -14.66 14.02 5.76
C HIS A 290 -13.77 13.34 6.81
N GLY A 291 -12.85 14.08 7.46
CA GLY A 291 -11.92 13.52 8.45
C GLY A 291 -10.80 12.66 7.84
N ILE A 292 -10.60 12.78 6.53
CA ILE A 292 -9.61 12.04 5.74
C ILE A 292 -8.32 12.85 5.70
N THR A 293 -7.19 12.15 5.79
CA THR A 293 -5.86 12.75 5.66
C THR A 293 -5.37 12.62 4.21
N PRO A 294 -5.28 13.73 3.44
CA PRO A 294 -4.74 13.70 2.09
C PRO A 294 -3.20 13.64 2.12
N ILE A 295 -2.63 12.79 1.29
CA ILE A 295 -1.19 12.61 1.09
C ILE A 295 -0.93 12.66 -0.42
N ILE A 296 -0.14 13.63 -0.87
CA ILE A 296 0.00 13.94 -2.30
C ILE A 296 1.38 13.52 -2.78
N ALA A 297 1.42 12.65 -3.79
CA ALA A 297 2.64 12.32 -4.52
C ALA A 297 3.03 13.45 -5.47
N ARG A 298 4.32 13.65 -5.70
CA ARG A 298 4.76 14.43 -6.87
C ARG A 298 4.44 13.64 -8.14
N MET A 299 4.10 14.33 -9.22
CA MET A 299 3.84 13.69 -10.53
C MET A 299 4.99 12.79 -10.96
N ILE A 300 4.69 11.73 -11.70
CA ILE A 300 5.73 10.91 -12.32
C ILE A 300 6.50 11.73 -13.37
N ALA A 301 7.80 11.51 -13.51
CA ALA A 301 8.52 12.04 -14.66
C ALA A 301 8.11 11.29 -15.92
N THR A 302 7.99 11.99 -17.05
CA THR A 302 7.88 11.35 -18.36
C THR A 302 9.27 11.03 -18.91
N ASN A 303 9.32 10.18 -19.93
CA ASN A 303 10.51 9.93 -20.72
C ASN A 303 10.39 10.67 -22.06
N PRO A 304 11.06 11.85 -22.23
CA PRO A 304 10.91 12.66 -23.43
C PRO A 304 11.43 11.99 -24.70
N ALA A 305 12.26 10.95 -24.60
CA ALA A 305 12.71 10.18 -25.76
C ALA A 305 11.56 9.40 -26.41
N TYR A 306 10.52 9.07 -25.64
CA TYR A 306 9.31 8.38 -26.12
C TYR A 306 8.13 9.35 -26.27
N SER A 307 7.86 10.17 -25.25
CA SER A 307 6.68 11.03 -25.23
C SER A 307 6.87 12.38 -25.94
N GLY A 308 8.12 12.80 -26.15
CA GLY A 308 8.46 14.11 -26.70
C GLY A 308 8.32 15.29 -25.73
N TRP A 309 8.01 15.05 -24.44
CA TRP A 309 7.82 16.13 -23.46
C TRP A 309 8.25 15.71 -22.03
N GLN A 310 8.42 16.70 -21.14
CA GLN A 310 8.66 16.54 -19.70
C GLN A 310 7.64 17.33 -18.89
N VAL A 311 7.25 16.82 -17.72
CA VAL A 311 6.42 17.54 -16.74
C VAL A 311 7.02 18.92 -16.44
N PRO A 312 6.29 20.03 -16.65
CA PRO A 312 6.77 21.36 -16.35
C PRO A 312 6.98 21.58 -14.85
N GLN A 313 8.03 22.32 -14.50
CA GLN A 313 8.45 22.53 -13.12
C GLN A 313 7.37 23.25 -12.29
N GLU A 314 6.62 24.17 -12.91
CA GLU A 314 5.59 24.98 -12.26
C GLU A 314 4.43 24.14 -11.69
N PHE A 315 4.12 22.97 -12.28
CA PHE A 315 3.13 22.05 -11.71
C PHE A 315 3.69 21.27 -10.51
N LEU A 316 4.98 20.90 -10.53
CA LEU A 316 5.64 20.28 -9.38
C LEU A 316 5.73 21.25 -8.20
N ASP A 317 6.08 22.51 -8.47
CA ASP A 317 6.14 23.58 -7.47
C ASP A 317 4.75 23.86 -6.85
N ALA A 318 3.69 23.76 -7.66
CA ALA A 318 2.32 23.87 -7.17
C ALA A 318 1.95 22.74 -6.18
N ILE A 319 2.36 21.49 -6.46
CA ILE A 319 2.17 20.36 -5.53
C ILE A 319 2.93 20.61 -4.21
N ASP A 320 4.20 20.98 -4.29
CA ASP A 320 5.02 21.25 -3.10
C ASP A 320 4.41 22.37 -2.25
N LYS A 321 3.92 23.42 -2.91
CA LYS A 321 3.25 24.54 -2.26
C LYS A 321 1.95 24.09 -1.57
N LEU A 322 1.12 23.28 -2.23
CA LEU A 322 -0.11 22.74 -1.64
C LEU A 322 0.18 21.89 -0.40
N VAL A 323 1.17 20.98 -0.48
CA VAL A 323 1.60 20.15 0.65
C VAL A 323 2.04 21.02 1.82
N LYS A 324 2.87 22.03 1.56
CA LYS A 324 3.37 22.96 2.58
C LYS A 324 2.26 23.80 3.19
N ASP A 325 1.44 24.47 2.37
CA ASP A 325 0.40 25.40 2.82
C ASP A 325 -0.69 24.68 3.63
N ASN A 326 -0.96 23.42 3.31
CA ASN A 326 -1.94 22.60 4.00
C ASN A 326 -1.37 21.78 5.16
N ASN A 327 -0.06 21.90 5.43
CA ASN A 327 0.67 21.13 6.44
C ASN A 327 0.46 19.60 6.32
N LEU A 328 0.55 19.10 5.08
CA LEU A 328 0.35 17.69 4.77
C LEU A 328 1.66 16.91 4.90
N MET A 329 1.54 15.61 5.18
CA MET A 329 2.66 14.69 4.96
C MET A 329 2.87 14.55 3.43
N PRO A 330 4.10 14.71 2.92
CA PRO A 330 4.36 14.47 1.51
C PRO A 330 4.19 12.99 1.17
N GLY A 331 3.64 12.71 -0.01
CA GLY A 331 3.67 11.39 -0.62
C GLY A 331 5.03 11.09 -1.27
N PRO A 332 5.12 10.02 -2.07
CA PRO A 332 6.34 9.69 -2.79
C PRO A 332 6.70 10.77 -3.83
N ASP A 333 8.01 10.96 -4.01
CA ASP A 333 8.55 11.79 -5.09
C ASP A 333 8.71 10.94 -6.35
N PHE A 334 7.61 10.71 -7.08
CA PHE A 334 7.68 9.95 -8.33
C PHE A 334 8.52 10.65 -9.38
N TYR A 335 8.52 11.98 -9.42
CA TYR A 335 9.27 12.73 -10.42
C TYR A 335 10.76 12.37 -10.38
N ASN A 336 11.41 12.61 -9.24
CA ASN A 336 12.85 12.40 -9.13
C ASN A 336 13.21 10.92 -9.25
N PHE A 337 12.37 10.01 -8.74
CA PHE A 337 12.63 8.58 -8.84
C PHE A 337 12.55 8.09 -10.30
N PHE A 338 11.46 8.37 -11.01
CA PHE A 338 11.29 7.88 -12.39
C PHE A 338 12.18 8.62 -13.39
N LEU A 339 12.59 9.86 -13.09
CA LEU A 339 13.62 10.56 -13.86
C LEU A 339 14.98 9.85 -13.78
N ALA A 340 15.34 9.33 -12.60
CA ALA A 340 16.56 8.56 -12.38
C ALA A 340 16.45 7.10 -12.87
N HIS A 341 15.22 6.62 -13.11
CA HIS A 341 14.90 5.26 -13.50
C HIS A 341 13.98 5.21 -14.73
N PRO A 342 14.41 5.76 -15.89
CA PRO A 342 13.57 5.81 -17.09
C PRO A 342 13.22 4.42 -17.64
N GLU A 343 13.95 3.36 -17.25
CA GLU A 343 13.63 1.96 -17.56
C GLU A 343 12.34 1.46 -16.88
N LEU A 344 11.83 2.19 -15.88
CA LEU A 344 10.59 1.89 -15.18
C LEU A 344 9.38 2.62 -15.78
N ILE A 345 9.58 3.40 -16.85
CA ILE A 345 8.55 4.05 -17.64
C ILE A 345 8.34 3.21 -18.91
N SER A 346 7.09 3.00 -19.32
CA SER A 346 6.75 2.27 -20.55
C SER A 346 7.23 3.01 -21.81
N GLU A 347 7.16 2.34 -22.96
CA GLU A 347 7.56 2.90 -24.26
C GLU A 347 6.62 4.01 -24.77
N ASP A 348 5.50 4.29 -24.10
CA ASP A 348 4.70 5.50 -24.35
C ASP A 348 5.31 6.75 -23.68
N GLY A 349 6.30 6.55 -22.80
CA GLY A 349 7.03 7.61 -22.12
C GLY A 349 6.29 8.30 -20.99
N VAL A 350 5.17 7.77 -20.51
CA VAL A 350 4.31 8.41 -19.50
C VAL A 350 3.92 7.43 -18.40
N HIS A 351 3.50 6.22 -18.78
CA HIS A 351 2.96 5.25 -17.84
C HIS A 351 4.05 4.42 -17.17
N PRO A 352 3.80 3.86 -15.96
CA PRO A 352 4.72 2.90 -15.36
C PRO A 352 4.84 1.65 -16.24
N ALA A 353 6.05 1.11 -16.38
CA ALA A 353 6.29 -0.13 -17.11
C ALA A 353 5.70 -1.35 -16.35
N ASN A 354 5.11 -2.30 -17.07
CA ASN A 354 4.57 -3.53 -16.48
C ASN A 354 5.67 -4.61 -16.33
N PRO A 355 5.84 -5.25 -15.15
CA PRO A 355 5.26 -4.90 -13.85
C PRO A 355 6.15 -3.95 -13.03
N LEU A 356 7.39 -3.72 -13.46
CA LEU A 356 8.45 -3.13 -12.64
C LEU A 356 8.16 -1.69 -12.19
N GLY A 357 7.53 -0.87 -13.03
CA GLY A 357 7.08 0.47 -12.68
C GLY A 357 5.99 0.46 -11.62
N GLY A 358 4.99 -0.43 -11.75
CA GLY A 358 3.96 -0.61 -10.72
C GLY A 358 4.52 -1.12 -9.39
N GLN A 359 5.46 -2.09 -9.44
CA GLN A 359 6.19 -2.55 -8.25
C GLN A 359 6.93 -1.41 -7.55
N ALA A 360 7.56 -0.52 -8.32
CA ALA A 360 8.21 0.66 -7.77
C ALA A 360 7.22 1.62 -7.13
N MET A 361 6.06 1.86 -7.74
CA MET A 361 5.00 2.72 -7.17
C MET A 361 4.49 2.19 -5.83
N HIS A 362 4.16 0.90 -5.73
CA HIS A 362 3.74 0.28 -4.46
C HIS A 362 4.80 0.43 -3.37
N ARG A 363 6.07 0.19 -3.71
CA ARG A 363 7.19 0.36 -2.77
C ARG A 363 7.36 1.80 -2.31
N LEU A 364 7.34 2.76 -3.22
CA LEU A 364 7.52 4.18 -2.90
C LEU A 364 6.39 4.72 -2.03
N TRP A 365 5.14 4.32 -2.30
CA TRP A 365 4.02 4.63 -1.41
C TRP A 365 4.25 4.05 0.00
N ALA A 366 4.60 2.76 0.10
CA ALA A 366 4.85 2.11 1.39
C ALA A 366 6.01 2.76 2.16
N GLU A 367 7.08 3.18 1.47
CA GLU A 367 8.21 3.90 2.05
C GLU A 367 7.83 5.29 2.56
N ALA A 368 7.05 6.05 1.77
CA ALA A 368 6.62 7.40 2.12
C ALA A 368 5.75 7.42 3.39
N VAL A 369 4.83 6.47 3.52
CA VAL A 369 3.89 6.43 4.66
C VAL A 369 4.39 5.60 5.84
N ALA A 370 5.51 4.89 5.69
CA ALA A 370 6.10 4.07 6.75
C ALA A 370 6.22 4.77 8.11
N PRO A 371 6.50 6.08 8.23
CA PRO A 371 6.52 6.78 9.52
C PRO A 371 5.21 6.74 10.30
N LEU A 372 4.05 6.63 9.63
CA LEU A 372 2.74 6.54 10.29
C LEU A 372 2.57 5.25 11.14
N TYR A 373 3.37 4.24 10.84
CA TYR A 373 3.36 2.92 11.50
C TYR A 373 4.45 2.79 12.58
N LYS A 374 5.43 3.70 12.64
CA LYS A 374 6.60 3.59 13.54
C LYS A 374 6.32 3.91 15.02
N ASN A 375 5.20 4.55 15.32
CA ASN A 375 4.99 5.23 16.61
C ASN A 375 4.25 4.41 17.68
N LYS A 376 3.83 3.16 17.42
CA LYS A 376 3.57 2.24 18.54
C LYS A 376 4.90 1.63 18.98
N LYS A 377 5.37 2.03 20.17
CA LYS A 377 6.44 1.30 20.84
C LYS A 377 6.06 -0.17 20.83
N ALA A 378 6.91 -1.04 20.28
CA ALA A 378 6.86 -2.44 20.65
C ALA A 378 6.91 -2.50 22.18
N GLU A 379 5.97 -3.20 22.80
CA GLU A 379 6.09 -3.47 24.22
C GLU A 379 7.44 -4.16 24.46
N PRO A 380 8.20 -3.75 25.49
CA PRO A 380 9.52 -4.29 25.72
C PRO A 380 9.40 -5.78 26.09
N VAL A 381 9.85 -6.66 25.19
CA VAL A 381 10.31 -7.97 25.60
C VAL A 381 11.62 -7.76 26.35
N ILE A 382 11.63 -8.17 27.60
CA ILE A 382 12.73 -8.06 28.55
C ILE A 382 13.98 -8.71 27.96
N GLY A 383 15.05 -7.92 27.78
CA GLY A 383 16.42 -8.46 27.85
C GLY A 383 17.41 -7.99 26.79
N SER A 384 18.52 -7.46 27.30
CA SER A 384 19.89 -7.50 26.76
C SER A 384 20.39 -6.32 25.89
N LYS A 385 21.60 -5.88 26.26
CA LYS A 385 22.35 -4.72 25.79
C LYS A 385 23.53 -5.15 24.91
N ALA A 386 23.79 -4.35 23.86
CA ALA A 386 25.10 -3.87 23.37
C ALA A 386 26.07 -4.87 22.67
N PRO A 387 27.23 -4.44 22.13
CA PRO A 387 27.47 -3.48 21.03
C PRO A 387 28.62 -3.91 20.04
N GLY A 388 28.82 -3.17 18.94
CA GLY A 388 30.17 -2.89 18.40
C GLY A 388 30.52 -3.39 16.99
N THR A 389 30.76 -2.44 16.08
CA THR A 389 31.18 -2.60 14.67
C THR A 389 32.66 -2.30 14.48
N THR A 390 33.31 -2.96 13.50
CA THR A 390 34.45 -2.36 12.76
C THR A 390 34.57 -2.99 11.37
N ALA A 391 34.75 -2.14 10.35
CA ALA A 391 34.78 -2.48 8.94
C ALA A 391 36.19 -2.32 8.36
N ILE A 392 36.65 -3.20 7.46
CA ILE A 392 37.71 -2.88 6.46
C ILE A 392 37.49 -3.63 5.12
N THR A 393 37.62 -2.82 4.08
CA THR A 393 37.85 -2.90 2.61
C THR A 393 38.32 -4.21 1.95
N ALA A 394 37.88 -4.41 0.70
CA ALA A 394 38.15 -5.57 -0.17
C ALA A 394 39.12 -5.26 -1.34
N PRO A 395 39.81 -6.28 -1.91
CA PRO A 395 40.26 -6.25 -3.30
C PRO A 395 39.79 -7.44 -4.17
N LYS A 396 39.87 -7.21 -5.49
CA LYS A 396 39.31 -7.91 -6.68
C LYS A 396 40.06 -9.22 -7.06
N MET A 397 39.41 -10.13 -7.84
CA MET A 397 39.89 -10.90 -9.03
C MET A 397 39.01 -12.16 -9.33
N HIS A 398 38.43 -12.37 -10.52
CA HIS A 398 38.88 -13.06 -11.78
C HIS A 398 38.87 -14.62 -11.82
N LYS A 399 37.97 -15.15 -12.68
CA LYS A 399 37.80 -16.49 -13.31
C LYS A 399 37.88 -17.75 -12.41
N MET A 400 36.73 -18.32 -12.04
CA MET A 400 36.61 -19.60 -11.32
C MET A 400 35.66 -20.58 -12.04
N HIS A 401 36.04 -21.86 -12.12
CA HIS A 401 35.10 -22.96 -12.45
C HIS A 401 34.13 -23.11 -11.27
N VAL A 402 32.86 -22.78 -11.49
CA VAL A 402 31.86 -22.66 -10.43
C VAL A 402 31.15 -23.99 -10.23
N ALA A 403 31.50 -24.73 -9.17
CA ALA A 403 30.53 -25.67 -8.59
C ALA A 403 29.41 -24.82 -7.96
N MET A 404 28.16 -25.08 -8.34
CA MET A 404 27.02 -24.32 -7.83
C MET A 404 26.85 -24.59 -6.32
N PRO A 405 26.77 -23.54 -5.49
CA PRO A 405 26.48 -23.69 -4.06
C PRO A 405 25.18 -24.46 -3.84
N GLN A 406 25.20 -25.45 -2.94
CA GLN A 406 24.00 -26.18 -2.54
C GLN A 406 23.51 -25.69 -1.18
N VAL A 407 22.20 -25.47 -1.07
CA VAL A 407 21.54 -25.08 0.18
C VAL A 407 20.59 -26.19 0.60
N LYS A 408 20.70 -26.63 1.86
CA LYS A 408 19.81 -27.61 2.48
C LYS A 408 19.27 -27.06 3.80
N VAL A 409 18.06 -27.48 4.15
CA VAL A 409 17.40 -27.11 5.42
C VAL A 409 17.12 -28.38 6.21
N ASP A 410 17.49 -28.35 7.50
CA ASP A 410 17.18 -29.41 8.46
C ASP A 410 16.75 -28.77 9.79
N GLY A 411 15.46 -28.90 10.11
CA GLY A 411 14.81 -28.15 11.18
C GLY A 411 15.09 -26.65 11.08
N ARG A 412 15.63 -26.06 12.15
CA ARG A 412 16.02 -24.63 12.26
C ARG A 412 17.44 -24.32 11.77
N SER A 413 18.02 -25.22 10.97
CA SER A 413 19.39 -25.07 10.49
C SER A 413 19.45 -25.01 8.97
N ILE A 414 20.29 -24.12 8.45
CA ILE A 414 20.59 -24.01 7.01
C ILE A 414 22.03 -24.45 6.79
N SER A 415 22.23 -25.44 5.91
CA SER A 415 23.55 -25.91 5.49
C SER A 415 23.85 -25.44 4.08
N ILE A 416 25.03 -24.85 3.90
CA ILE A 416 25.53 -24.39 2.61
C ILE A 416 26.81 -25.12 2.31
N ALA A 417 26.86 -25.84 1.18
CA ALA A 417 27.97 -26.68 0.76
C ALA A 417 28.38 -26.43 -0.70
N ARG A 418 29.52 -27.01 -1.10
CA ARG A 418 30.11 -26.88 -2.45
C ARG A 418 30.44 -25.44 -2.84
N VAL A 419 30.98 -24.69 -1.88
CA VAL A 419 31.49 -23.34 -2.14
C VAL A 419 33.02 -23.39 -2.30
N ASN A 420 33.49 -22.97 -3.48
CA ASN A 420 34.90 -23.05 -3.88
C ASN A 420 35.67 -21.74 -3.61
N GLU A 421 34.97 -20.69 -3.19
CA GLU A 421 35.52 -19.40 -2.77
C GLU A 421 34.78 -18.94 -1.50
N PRO A 422 35.36 -18.03 -0.69
CA PRO A 422 34.63 -17.39 0.39
C PRO A 422 33.41 -16.63 -0.16
N VAL A 423 32.22 -17.10 0.19
CA VAL A 423 30.94 -16.50 -0.23
C VAL A 423 30.31 -15.72 0.92
N THR A 424 29.69 -14.60 0.60
CA THR A 424 28.76 -13.93 1.51
C THR A 424 27.41 -14.60 1.39
N VAL A 425 26.87 -15.04 2.51
CA VAL A 425 25.55 -15.62 2.58
C VAL A 425 24.68 -14.64 3.34
N THR A 426 23.58 -14.24 2.73
CA THR A 426 22.57 -13.38 3.31
C THR A 426 21.26 -14.14 3.31
N ILE A 427 20.75 -14.41 4.51
CA ILE A 427 19.42 -14.97 4.72
C ILE A 427 18.52 -13.78 4.94
N VAL A 428 17.64 -13.59 3.98
CA VAL A 428 16.67 -12.52 4.00
C VAL A 428 15.33 -13.18 4.25
N ASP A 429 14.56 -12.71 5.22
CA ASP A 429 13.15 -13.10 5.23
C ASP A 429 12.44 -12.52 3.98
N LEU A 430 11.19 -12.91 3.78
CA LEU A 430 10.41 -12.39 2.65
C LEU A 430 10.14 -10.89 2.71
N THR A 431 10.46 -10.23 3.82
CA THR A 431 10.28 -8.79 4.04
C THR A 431 11.47 -7.96 3.58
N GLY A 432 12.55 -8.61 3.14
CA GLY A 432 13.79 -7.94 2.78
C GLY A 432 14.72 -7.70 3.98
N HIS A 433 14.30 -8.07 5.19
CA HIS A 433 15.12 -7.97 6.39
C HIS A 433 16.17 -9.09 6.44
N ILE A 434 17.40 -8.69 6.75
CA ILE A 434 18.55 -9.58 6.81
C ILE A 434 18.53 -10.28 8.18
N VAL A 435 18.04 -11.51 8.19
CA VAL A 435 17.94 -12.38 9.36
C VAL A 435 19.33 -12.88 9.76
N TRP A 436 20.17 -13.16 8.77
CA TRP A 436 21.55 -13.53 9.00
C TRP A 436 22.41 -13.09 7.83
N ASN A 437 23.60 -12.59 8.11
CA ASN A 437 24.58 -12.26 7.09
C ASN A 437 25.99 -12.57 7.59
N GLY A 438 26.71 -13.40 6.84
CA GLY A 438 28.04 -13.81 7.20
C GLY A 438 28.79 -14.42 6.03
N ARG A 439 30.05 -14.78 6.27
CA ARG A 439 30.91 -15.41 5.25
C ARG A 439 31.04 -16.89 5.50
N VAL A 440 30.95 -17.67 4.43
CA VAL A 440 31.12 -19.13 4.44
C VAL A 440 32.28 -19.48 3.49
N GLY A 441 33.16 -20.40 3.91
CA GLY A 441 34.24 -20.93 3.07
C GLY A 441 35.66 -20.45 3.34
N GLN A 442 36.01 -20.13 4.58
CA GLN A 442 37.42 -20.09 4.99
C GLN A 442 37.91 -21.52 5.24
N SER A 443 38.46 -22.20 4.23
CA SER A 443 39.22 -23.43 4.49
C SER A 443 40.66 -23.06 4.84
N THR A 444 41.07 -23.33 6.08
CA THR A 444 42.48 -23.39 6.47
C THR A 444 43.14 -24.70 6.03
N GLU A 445 42.39 -25.62 5.41
CA GLU A 445 42.83 -27.00 5.17
C GLU A 445 42.40 -27.52 3.80
N GLY A 446 42.84 -26.89 2.69
CA GLY A 446 43.00 -27.53 1.36
C GLY A 446 41.84 -28.34 0.74
N SER A 447 40.65 -28.39 1.34
CA SER A 447 39.51 -29.15 0.87
C SER A 447 38.68 -28.26 -0.05
N LEU A 448 38.33 -28.81 -1.22
CA LEU A 448 37.63 -28.11 -2.30
C LEU A 448 36.13 -27.93 -2.01
N GLU A 449 35.63 -28.43 -0.87
CA GLU A 449 34.24 -28.28 -0.46
C GLU A 449 34.19 -27.90 1.02
N SER A 450 33.75 -26.67 1.31
CA SER A 450 33.43 -26.25 2.67
C SER A 450 31.91 -26.29 2.88
N SER A 451 31.50 -26.79 4.05
CA SER A 451 30.11 -26.78 4.50
C SER A 451 29.98 -25.95 5.77
N HIS A 452 28.98 -25.06 5.83
CA HIS A 452 28.71 -24.29 7.04
C HIS A 452 27.26 -24.44 7.46
N LEU A 453 27.07 -24.71 8.76
CA LEU A 453 25.78 -24.82 9.40
C LEU A 453 25.41 -23.48 10.03
N LEU A 454 24.22 -22.99 9.73
CA LEU A 454 23.63 -21.81 10.35
C LEU A 454 22.48 -22.27 11.22
N SER A 455 22.72 -22.33 12.53
CA SER A 455 21.77 -22.85 13.51
C SER A 455 20.91 -21.74 14.13
N ALA A 456 19.75 -22.12 14.67
CA ALA A 456 18.84 -21.25 15.43
C ALA A 456 18.20 -20.12 14.61
N ILE A 457 17.97 -20.36 13.32
CA ILE A 457 17.18 -19.43 12.51
C ILE A 457 15.70 -19.58 12.89
N PRO A 458 14.96 -18.49 13.09
CA PRO A 458 13.54 -18.57 13.41
C PRO A 458 12.78 -19.39 12.36
N ALA A 459 11.65 -19.98 12.76
CA ALA A 459 10.76 -20.62 11.79
C ALA A 459 10.17 -19.54 10.87
N GLY A 460 10.10 -19.81 9.58
CA GLY A 460 9.67 -18.79 8.62
C GLY A 460 10.08 -19.09 7.18
N ASN A 461 9.71 -18.16 6.29
CA ASN A 461 10.08 -18.22 4.88
C ASN A 461 11.25 -17.27 4.61
N TYR A 462 12.27 -17.80 3.95
CA TYR A 462 13.51 -17.09 3.71
C TYR A 462 13.96 -17.21 2.26
N ILE A 463 14.69 -16.20 1.85
CA ILE A 463 15.53 -16.16 0.67
C ILE A 463 16.97 -16.29 1.15
N VAL A 464 17.62 -17.39 0.84
CA VAL A 464 19.07 -17.51 1.02
C VAL A 464 19.73 -16.98 -0.25
N LYS A 465 20.48 -15.89 -0.12
CA LYS A 465 21.34 -15.33 -1.17
C LYS A 465 22.77 -15.74 -0.86
N VAL A 466 23.41 -16.45 -1.77
CA VAL A 466 24.84 -16.79 -1.72
C VAL A 466 25.55 -16.00 -2.80
N ARG A 467 26.47 -15.13 -2.40
CA ARG A 467 27.18 -14.21 -3.29
C ARG A 467 28.68 -14.31 -3.05
N GLY A 468 29.39 -14.91 -3.99
CA GLY A 468 30.85 -14.91 -4.07
C GLY A 468 31.38 -13.85 -5.05
N ALA A 469 32.69 -13.80 -5.20
CA ALA A 469 33.35 -12.91 -6.16
C ALA A 469 33.07 -13.31 -7.62
N THR A 470 32.79 -14.58 -7.87
CA THR A 470 32.58 -15.14 -9.20
C THR A 470 31.22 -15.83 -9.37
N THR A 471 30.44 -16.01 -8.29
CA THR A 471 29.17 -16.76 -8.30
C THR A 471 28.03 -16.06 -7.55
N SER A 472 26.80 -16.16 -8.06
CA SER A 472 25.58 -15.72 -7.36
C SER A 472 24.52 -16.81 -7.43
N TYR A 473 24.00 -17.24 -6.28
CA TYR A 473 22.96 -18.25 -6.15
C TYR A 473 21.88 -17.77 -5.17
N LYS A 474 20.61 -18.02 -5.49
CA LYS A 474 19.47 -17.63 -4.64
C LYS A 474 18.46 -18.77 -4.60
N VAL A 475 18.02 -19.13 -3.40
CA VAL A 475 16.98 -20.14 -3.20
C VAL A 475 15.97 -19.66 -2.16
N ARG A 476 14.69 -19.97 -2.38
CA ARG A 476 13.63 -19.78 -1.39
C ARG A 476 13.51 -21.06 -0.58
N ILE A 477 13.49 -20.93 0.74
CA ILE A 477 13.37 -22.06 1.65
C ILE A 477 12.45 -21.72 2.81
N SER A 478 11.78 -22.74 3.34
CA SER A 478 10.95 -22.63 4.54
C SER A 478 11.63 -23.41 5.65
N ILE A 479 11.77 -22.77 6.81
CA ILE A 479 12.30 -23.37 8.03
C ILE A 479 11.10 -23.70 8.91
N ARG A 480 10.92 -24.99 9.23
CA ARG A 480 9.82 -25.49 10.06
C ARG A 480 10.29 -25.75 11.48
#